data_AF-A0A354XEI0-F1
#
_entry.id   AF-A0A354XEI0-F1
#
_cell.length_a   1.000
_cell.length_b   1.000
_cell.length_c   1.000
_cell.angle_alpha   90.00
_cell.angle_beta   90.00
_cell.angle_gamma   90.00
#
_symmetry.space_group_name_H-M   'P 1'
#
loop_
_entity.id
_entity.type
_entity.pdbx_description
1 polymer ?
#
loop_
_entity_poly.entity_id
_entity_poly.type
_entity_poly.pdbx_seq_one_letter_code
_entity_poly.pdbx_strand_id
1 'polypeptide(L)'
;MAKRTAGYTSKGIGSITPLAAFLREFDDILPLRPLSAQPDAVIGWGLKPTSRRARRYADKRRLPYVALEDGFLRSLGLSSAGYQPHSLVVDYSGIYYDASRPSDLEQWLATADFSTEEVSRAEHCIALLRRYRLSKYNHAPDKRLNASGATVLVVDQTAGDASIDYGGASAASFSAMLEHALAYHPQAKVLVKIHPDVIAGKKQGHLTSALQHPRCQVISEDINPWALFDQVDDVYVVTSQLGFEALMAGKRVHCFGTPFYAGWGLTQDQLPCPRRTRTRTLPEVFAAAYLRYCRYANPYTGQPSTLEETIYLIADQKRQQERLRGEWLACGFSSWKRRFIGDFLGPAAHVHYQKALPQQATDTQRLLVWSSRINDAFKAQHSELLPHLWRMEDGFIRSVGLGVDLTQPLSLVVDRYGIYYDPSQPSELETLLNESEFSNDLLARAAELRQRLVALKLSKYNVPGVADFTLPDHQTVILVPGQVESDASIATGSPDISTNSALLKVVREAEPNAFIIYKAHPDVISGARVGKLDTDAKRLYDLDASHVDITALLERVDAVHTMSSLTGFEALLRHRQVTTYG
;
A
#
# COMPACT_ATOMS: atom_id res chain seq x y z
N MET A 1 -3.67 25.86 -28.19
CA MET A 1 -5.06 25.54 -27.78
C MET A 1 -5.44 26.48 -26.65
N ALA A 2 -6.69 26.94 -26.57
CA ALA A 2 -7.13 27.77 -25.44
C ALA A 2 -7.06 26.95 -24.15
N LYS A 3 -6.61 27.56 -23.04
CA LYS A 3 -6.58 26.90 -21.73
C LYS A 3 -8.00 26.52 -21.31
N ARG A 4 -8.22 25.27 -20.90
CA ARG A 4 -9.51 24.79 -20.40
C ARG A 4 -9.54 24.82 -18.88
N THR A 5 -10.60 25.35 -18.30
CA THR A 5 -10.70 25.67 -16.88
C THR A 5 -11.91 25.03 -16.23
N ALA A 6 -11.75 24.57 -14.99
CA ALA A 6 -12.83 24.01 -14.18
C ALA A 6 -13.03 24.80 -12.88
N GLY A 7 -14.29 25.15 -12.57
CA GLY A 7 -14.66 25.84 -11.34
C GLY A 7 -15.31 24.93 -10.30
N TYR A 8 -14.93 25.03 -9.02
CA TYR A 8 -15.57 24.30 -7.92
C TYR A 8 -16.04 25.21 -6.77
N THR A 9 -17.06 24.78 -6.01
CA THR A 9 -17.55 25.53 -4.83
C THR A 9 -17.20 24.88 -3.48
N SER A 10 -16.78 23.62 -3.47
CA SER A 10 -16.50 22.86 -2.25
C SER A 10 -15.01 22.89 -1.90
N LYS A 11 -14.66 23.29 -0.68
CA LYS A 11 -13.27 23.23 -0.19
C LYS A 11 -12.68 21.82 -0.23
N GLY A 12 -13.52 20.80 -0.01
CA GLY A 12 -13.08 19.40 -0.02
C GLY A 12 -12.57 18.91 -1.38
N ILE A 13 -13.04 19.50 -2.49
CA ILE A 13 -12.49 19.19 -3.82
C ILE A 13 -11.08 19.77 -3.93
N GLY A 14 -10.89 21.02 -3.53
CA GLY A 14 -9.58 21.68 -3.56
C GLY A 14 -8.52 21.09 -2.64
N SER A 15 -8.89 20.20 -1.70
CA SER A 15 -7.95 19.48 -0.82
C SER A 15 -7.54 18.11 -1.34
N ILE A 16 -7.99 17.71 -2.53
CA ILE A 16 -7.59 16.44 -3.15
C ILE A 16 -6.21 16.64 -3.78
N THR A 17 -5.19 16.02 -3.20
CA THR A 17 -3.79 16.18 -3.63
C THR A 17 -3.58 15.81 -5.11
N PRO A 18 -4.04 14.64 -5.59
CA PRO A 18 -3.87 14.26 -7.01
C PRO A 18 -4.97 14.79 -7.95
N LEU A 19 -5.69 15.87 -7.61
CA LEU A 19 -6.84 16.34 -8.40
C LEU A 19 -6.48 16.63 -9.87
N ALA A 20 -5.33 17.28 -10.11
CA ALA A 20 -4.86 17.58 -11.45
C ALA A 20 -4.54 16.31 -12.27
N ALA A 21 -4.05 15.25 -11.62
CA ALA A 21 -3.79 13.97 -12.28
C ALA A 21 -5.07 13.24 -12.68
N PHE A 22 -6.17 13.44 -11.94
CA PHE A 22 -7.49 12.93 -12.31
C PHE A 22 -8.13 13.74 -13.44
N LEU A 23 -7.94 15.07 -13.47
CA LEU A 23 -8.67 15.99 -14.33
C LEU A 23 -7.76 16.66 -15.37
N ARG A 24 -6.98 15.84 -16.10
CA ARG A 24 -5.92 16.30 -17.02
C ARG A 24 -6.40 17.11 -18.22
N GLU A 25 -7.68 17.02 -18.53
CA GLU A 25 -8.33 17.81 -19.57
C GLU A 25 -8.53 19.28 -19.17
N PHE A 26 -8.31 19.63 -17.91
CA PHE A 26 -8.34 21.01 -17.43
C PHE A 26 -6.94 21.47 -17.04
N ASP A 27 -6.52 22.61 -17.59
CA ASP A 27 -5.24 23.26 -17.27
C ASP A 27 -5.27 23.89 -15.88
N ASP A 28 -6.41 24.47 -15.50
CA ASP A 28 -6.59 25.18 -14.23
C ASP A 28 -7.90 24.75 -13.54
N ILE A 29 -7.81 24.37 -12.26
CA ILE A 29 -8.94 23.96 -11.42
C ILE A 29 -9.04 24.92 -10.24
N LEU A 30 -10.04 25.80 -10.26
CA LEU A 30 -10.07 26.99 -9.39
C LEU A 30 -11.36 27.08 -8.57
N PRO A 31 -11.30 27.64 -7.34
CA PRO A 31 -12.49 27.90 -6.56
C PRO A 31 -13.31 29.03 -7.20
N LEU A 32 -14.61 28.81 -7.38
CA LEU A 32 -15.56 29.80 -7.90
C LEU A 32 -15.76 30.94 -6.89
N ARG A 33 -15.35 32.15 -7.27
CA ARG A 33 -15.50 33.39 -6.49
C ARG A 33 -16.38 34.39 -7.23
N PRO A 34 -16.99 35.38 -6.57
CA PRO A 34 -17.88 36.34 -7.25
C PRO A 34 -17.24 37.10 -8.43
N LEU A 35 -15.92 37.33 -8.38
CA LEU A 35 -15.14 38.06 -9.38
C LEU A 35 -14.23 37.15 -10.23
N SER A 36 -14.31 35.83 -10.09
CA SER A 36 -13.51 34.93 -10.93
C SER A 36 -14.06 34.92 -12.37
N ALA A 37 -13.16 34.80 -13.36
CA ALA A 37 -13.54 34.54 -14.73
C ALA A 37 -14.46 33.31 -14.81
N GLN A 38 -15.35 33.30 -15.80
CA GLN A 38 -16.25 32.17 -16.04
C GLN A 38 -15.42 30.96 -16.50
N PRO A 39 -15.54 29.78 -15.85
CA PRO A 39 -14.81 28.60 -16.28
C PRO A 39 -15.50 27.92 -17.47
N ASP A 40 -14.78 26.99 -18.12
CA ASP A 40 -15.33 26.17 -19.21
C ASP A 40 -16.26 25.06 -18.70
N ALA A 41 -16.05 24.59 -17.47
CA ALA A 41 -16.92 23.63 -16.80
C ALA A 41 -17.01 23.90 -15.30
N VAL A 42 -18.05 23.36 -14.66
CA VAL A 42 -18.22 23.40 -13.21
C VAL A 42 -18.15 21.99 -12.68
N ILE A 43 -17.26 21.75 -11.72
CA ILE A 43 -17.13 20.44 -11.06
C ILE A 43 -17.80 20.47 -9.68
N GLY A 44 -18.42 19.35 -9.30
CA GLY A 44 -19.05 19.20 -7.99
C GLY A 44 -19.12 17.75 -7.55
N TRP A 45 -19.27 17.53 -6.25
CA TRP A 45 -19.28 16.17 -5.70
C TRP A 45 -20.66 15.53 -5.83
N GLY A 46 -20.85 14.72 -6.88
CA GLY A 46 -22.09 14.01 -7.19
C GLY A 46 -23.33 14.90 -7.15
N LEU A 47 -24.43 14.34 -6.66
CA LEU A 47 -25.72 15.02 -6.48
C LEU A 47 -26.00 15.37 -5.02
N LYS A 48 -24.98 15.34 -4.15
CA LYS A 48 -25.08 15.65 -2.73
C LYS A 48 -25.53 17.10 -2.48
N PRO A 49 -26.06 17.43 -1.28
CA PRO A 49 -26.40 18.82 -0.93
C PRO A 49 -25.24 19.81 -1.10
N THR A 50 -24.01 19.36 -0.87
CA THR A 50 -22.78 20.16 -1.03
C THR A 50 -22.53 20.61 -2.48
N SER A 51 -23.05 19.89 -3.48
CA SER A 51 -22.93 20.26 -4.90
C SER A 51 -24.05 21.16 -5.41
N ARG A 52 -25.09 21.46 -4.61
CA ARG A 52 -26.24 22.28 -5.03
C ARG A 52 -25.83 23.65 -5.54
N ARG A 53 -24.84 24.30 -4.90
CA ARG A 53 -24.34 25.61 -5.32
C ARG A 53 -23.61 25.53 -6.67
N ALA A 54 -22.77 24.51 -6.85
CA ALA A 54 -22.07 24.26 -8.11
C ALA A 54 -23.06 24.00 -9.26
N ARG A 55 -24.04 23.10 -9.07
CA ARG A 55 -25.08 22.82 -10.06
C ARG A 55 -25.89 24.07 -10.45
N ARG A 56 -26.40 24.82 -9.46
CA ARG A 56 -27.11 26.08 -9.73
C ARG A 56 -26.26 27.11 -10.47
N TYR A 57 -24.96 27.18 -10.17
CA TYR A 57 -24.04 28.08 -10.88
C TYR A 57 -23.89 27.65 -12.34
N ALA A 58 -23.71 26.34 -12.58
CA ALA A 58 -23.60 25.75 -13.91
C ALA A 58 -24.87 26.00 -14.73
N ASP A 59 -26.04 25.68 -14.17
CA ASP A 59 -27.35 25.85 -14.82
C ASP A 59 -27.60 27.31 -15.21
N LYS A 60 -27.39 28.24 -14.26
CA LYS A 60 -27.61 29.68 -14.49
C LYS A 60 -26.75 30.24 -15.64
N ARG A 61 -25.57 29.66 -15.86
CA ARG A 61 -24.61 30.09 -16.89
C ARG A 61 -24.53 29.16 -18.10
N ARG A 62 -25.38 28.12 -18.14
CA ARG A 62 -25.39 27.09 -19.19
C ARG A 62 -24.01 26.46 -19.40
N LEU A 63 -23.32 26.19 -18.30
CA LEU A 63 -22.02 25.50 -18.31
C LEU A 63 -22.21 23.99 -18.07
N PRO A 64 -21.34 23.14 -18.65
CA PRO A 64 -21.29 21.73 -18.29
C PRO A 64 -21.06 21.53 -16.79
N TYR A 65 -21.82 20.62 -16.18
CA TYR A 65 -21.59 20.15 -14.83
C TYR A 65 -20.92 18.78 -14.87
N VAL A 66 -19.72 18.67 -14.27
CA VAL A 66 -18.99 17.41 -14.16
C VAL A 66 -19.15 16.90 -12.73
N ALA A 67 -19.81 15.76 -12.59
CA ALA A 67 -20.02 15.10 -11.31
C ALA A 67 -18.78 14.27 -10.95
N LEU A 68 -18.20 14.58 -9.80
CA LEU A 68 -17.09 13.83 -9.20
C LEU A 68 -17.61 12.96 -8.06
N GLU A 69 -17.07 11.76 -7.94
CA GLU A 69 -17.22 10.90 -6.76
C GLU A 69 -15.94 10.13 -6.51
N ASP A 70 -15.83 9.54 -5.31
CA ASP A 70 -14.76 8.57 -5.04
C ASP A 70 -14.84 7.41 -6.04
N GLY A 71 -13.69 7.00 -6.58
CA GLY A 71 -13.63 5.79 -7.37
C GLY A 71 -13.90 4.53 -6.55
N PHE A 72 -14.15 3.42 -7.25
CA PHE A 72 -14.60 2.19 -6.62
C PHE A 72 -13.52 1.51 -5.77
N LEU A 73 -12.23 1.65 -6.13
CA LEU A 73 -11.09 1.30 -5.27
C LEU A 73 -10.44 2.60 -4.78
N ARG A 74 -10.83 3.06 -3.59
CA ARG A 74 -10.52 4.45 -3.18
C ARG A 74 -9.17 4.57 -2.47
N SER A 75 -8.94 3.85 -1.38
CA SER A 75 -7.78 4.09 -0.51
C SER A 75 -7.58 3.00 0.54
N LEU A 76 -6.47 3.07 1.29
CA LEU A 76 -6.27 2.26 2.50
C LEU A 76 -7.34 2.58 3.55
N GLY A 77 -7.40 3.80 4.07
CA GLY A 77 -8.40 4.18 5.07
C GLY A 77 -9.54 5.05 4.53
N LEU A 78 -10.45 5.43 5.42
CA LEU A 78 -11.61 6.28 5.13
C LEU A 78 -11.20 7.73 4.82
N SER A 79 -12.03 8.42 4.05
CA SER A 79 -11.89 9.87 3.80
C SER A 79 -11.91 10.68 5.10
N SER A 80 -12.74 10.30 6.07
CA SER A 80 -12.84 10.93 7.39
C SER A 80 -11.57 10.82 8.23
N ALA A 81 -10.72 9.83 7.96
CA ALA A 81 -9.42 9.65 8.58
C ALA A 81 -8.28 10.35 7.80
N GLY A 82 -8.62 11.21 6.81
CA GLY A 82 -7.65 12.01 6.06
C GLY A 82 -7.01 11.31 4.87
N TYR A 83 -7.41 10.07 4.55
CA TYR A 83 -6.85 9.34 3.40
C TYR A 83 -7.28 9.97 2.08
N GLN A 84 -6.28 10.32 1.27
CA GLN A 84 -6.46 10.82 -0.09
C GLN A 84 -6.98 9.71 -1.02
N PRO A 85 -7.83 10.04 -2.00
CA PRO A 85 -8.31 9.06 -2.97
C PRO A 85 -7.20 8.70 -3.97
N HIS A 86 -7.05 7.41 -4.24
CA HIS A 86 -6.24 6.86 -5.33
C HIS A 86 -7.02 6.79 -6.64
N SER A 87 -8.34 6.82 -6.57
CA SER A 87 -9.21 6.84 -7.75
C SER A 87 -10.38 7.81 -7.59
N LEU A 88 -10.82 8.34 -8.73
CA LEU A 88 -11.91 9.30 -8.84
C LEU A 88 -12.81 8.94 -10.03
N VAL A 89 -14.11 8.98 -9.81
CA VAL A 89 -15.11 8.98 -10.89
C VAL A 89 -15.25 10.40 -11.43
N VAL A 90 -15.28 10.53 -12.76
CA VAL A 90 -15.51 11.78 -13.47
C VAL A 90 -16.61 11.56 -14.51
N ASP A 91 -17.81 12.08 -14.24
CA ASP A 91 -18.99 11.88 -15.08
C ASP A 91 -19.51 13.22 -15.63
N TYR A 92 -19.67 13.30 -16.95
CA TYR A 92 -20.13 14.49 -17.66
C TYR A 92 -21.63 14.46 -17.98
N SER A 93 -22.28 13.30 -17.93
CA SER A 93 -23.69 13.13 -18.31
C SER A 93 -24.63 13.05 -17.12
N GLY A 94 -24.17 12.47 -16.01
CA GLY A 94 -24.96 12.16 -14.83
C GLY A 94 -24.09 11.78 -13.65
N ILE A 95 -24.38 10.65 -13.02
CA ILE A 95 -23.49 9.99 -12.05
C ILE A 95 -23.95 8.52 -11.90
N TYR A 96 -23.03 7.57 -11.70
CA TYR A 96 -23.31 6.13 -11.74
C TYR A 96 -24.45 5.64 -10.82
N TYR A 97 -24.69 6.31 -9.69
CA TYR A 97 -25.74 5.90 -8.76
C TYR A 97 -27.11 6.51 -9.07
N ASP A 98 -27.21 7.41 -10.05
CA ASP A 98 -28.48 8.02 -10.45
C ASP A 98 -29.15 7.22 -11.56
N ALA A 99 -30.10 6.38 -11.17
CA ALA A 99 -30.90 5.58 -12.08
C ALA A 99 -32.03 6.37 -12.76
N SER A 100 -32.30 7.62 -12.35
CA SER A 100 -33.35 8.43 -12.98
C SER A 100 -32.97 8.94 -14.37
N ARG A 101 -31.67 8.98 -14.70
CA ARG A 101 -31.14 9.46 -15.98
C ARG A 101 -29.90 8.65 -16.41
N PRO A 102 -29.46 8.74 -17.67
CA PRO A 102 -28.20 8.13 -18.10
C PRO A 102 -26.98 8.74 -17.40
N SER A 103 -25.98 7.91 -17.14
CA SER A 103 -24.62 8.29 -16.74
C SER A 103 -23.63 7.94 -17.86
N ASP A 104 -22.39 8.42 -17.80
CA ASP A 104 -21.36 7.99 -18.76
C ASP A 104 -21.11 6.48 -18.66
N LEU A 105 -21.13 5.94 -17.43
CA LEU A 105 -21.00 4.51 -17.19
C LEU A 105 -22.15 3.71 -17.82
N GLU A 106 -23.41 4.14 -17.61
CA GLU A 106 -24.57 3.49 -18.23
C GLU A 106 -24.50 3.54 -19.76
N GLN A 107 -24.02 4.65 -20.33
CA GLN A 107 -23.85 4.79 -21.78
C GLN A 107 -22.80 3.82 -22.33
N TRP A 108 -21.65 3.66 -21.68
CA TRP A 108 -20.66 2.66 -22.11
C TRP A 108 -21.21 1.24 -22.01
N LEU A 109 -21.90 0.90 -20.92
CA LEU A 109 -22.52 -0.42 -20.78
C LEU A 109 -23.62 -0.66 -21.82
N ALA A 110 -24.34 0.39 -22.22
CA ALA A 110 -25.39 0.28 -23.24
C ALA A 110 -24.83 0.16 -24.67
N THR A 111 -23.68 0.76 -24.97
CA THR A 111 -23.25 0.98 -26.38
C THR A 111 -21.91 0.37 -26.74
N ALA A 112 -20.99 0.19 -25.78
CA ALA A 112 -19.64 -0.24 -26.07
C ALA A 112 -19.55 -1.74 -26.39
N ASP A 113 -18.61 -2.06 -27.26
CA ASP A 113 -18.05 -3.40 -27.39
C ASP A 113 -16.73 -3.44 -26.60
N PHE A 114 -16.47 -4.56 -25.93
CA PHE A 114 -15.26 -4.79 -25.14
C PHE A 114 -14.38 -5.78 -25.89
N SER A 115 -13.11 -5.43 -26.07
CA SER A 115 -12.15 -6.32 -26.75
C SER A 115 -11.79 -7.50 -25.85
N THR A 116 -11.31 -8.60 -26.45
CA THR A 116 -10.81 -9.75 -25.69
C THR A 116 -9.68 -9.37 -24.74
N GLU A 117 -8.81 -8.44 -25.13
CA GLU A 117 -7.72 -7.94 -24.30
C GLU A 117 -8.25 -7.16 -23.09
N GLU A 118 -9.25 -6.30 -23.28
CA GLU A 118 -9.84 -5.52 -22.20
C GLU A 118 -10.61 -6.40 -21.21
N VAL A 119 -11.35 -7.40 -21.71
CA VAL A 119 -12.01 -8.42 -20.88
C VAL A 119 -10.98 -9.22 -20.09
N SER A 120 -9.89 -9.66 -20.72
CA SER A 120 -8.82 -10.41 -20.03
C SER A 120 -8.14 -9.54 -18.96
N ARG A 121 -7.90 -8.26 -19.24
CA ARG A 121 -7.39 -7.29 -18.27
C ARG A 121 -8.36 -7.10 -17.09
N ALA A 122 -9.66 -7.03 -17.35
CA ALA A 122 -10.68 -6.95 -16.30
C ALA A 122 -10.70 -8.21 -15.42
N GLU A 123 -10.65 -9.40 -16.01
CA GLU A 123 -10.56 -10.67 -15.29
C GLU A 123 -9.31 -10.75 -14.41
N HIS A 124 -8.16 -10.32 -14.94
CA HIS A 124 -6.92 -10.24 -14.18
C HIS A 124 -7.06 -9.31 -12.96
N CYS A 125 -7.61 -8.10 -13.15
CA CYS A 125 -7.82 -7.15 -12.06
C CYS A 125 -8.83 -7.67 -11.02
N ILE A 126 -9.91 -8.33 -11.43
CA ILE A 126 -10.85 -9.01 -10.50
C ILE A 126 -10.10 -10.06 -9.67
N ALA A 127 -9.25 -10.87 -10.31
CA ALA A 127 -8.45 -11.88 -9.63
C ALA A 127 -7.48 -11.26 -8.62
N LEU A 128 -6.83 -10.14 -8.94
CA LEU A 128 -5.97 -9.40 -8.01
C LEU A 128 -6.76 -8.83 -6.82
N LEU A 129 -7.91 -8.20 -7.05
CA LEU A 129 -8.78 -7.68 -5.99
C LEU A 129 -9.22 -8.79 -5.04
N ARG A 130 -9.57 -9.97 -5.58
CA ARG A 130 -9.91 -11.16 -4.79
C ARG A 130 -8.71 -11.70 -4.03
N ARG A 131 -7.55 -11.82 -4.67
CA ARG A 131 -6.29 -12.32 -4.06
C ARG A 131 -5.88 -11.49 -2.86
N TYR A 132 -5.86 -10.17 -3.01
CA TYR A 132 -5.46 -9.25 -1.94
C TYR A 132 -6.63 -8.82 -1.04
N ARG A 133 -7.85 -9.26 -1.37
CA ARG A 133 -9.09 -8.99 -0.63
C ARG A 133 -9.29 -7.49 -0.44
N LEU A 134 -9.27 -6.77 -1.56
CA LEU A 134 -9.40 -5.31 -1.61
C LEU A 134 -10.84 -4.88 -1.89
N SER A 135 -11.27 -3.81 -1.24
CA SER A 135 -12.59 -3.18 -1.33
C SER A 135 -12.41 -1.67 -1.57
N LYS A 136 -13.48 -0.88 -1.54
CA LYS A 136 -13.39 0.59 -1.59
C LYS A 136 -12.43 1.16 -0.55
N TYR A 137 -12.50 0.63 0.67
CA TYR A 137 -11.64 0.98 1.79
C TYR A 137 -11.02 -0.29 2.38
N ASN A 138 -9.75 -0.23 2.78
CA ASN A 138 -8.90 -1.40 3.01
C ASN A 138 -8.18 -1.40 4.38
N HIS A 139 -8.69 -0.62 5.33
CA HIS A 139 -8.13 -0.47 6.68
C HIS A 139 -8.66 -1.52 7.66
N ALA A 140 -9.83 -2.05 7.36
CA ALA A 140 -10.54 -2.99 8.22
C ALA A 140 -9.77 -4.32 8.30
N PRO A 141 -9.65 -4.91 9.50
CA PRO A 141 -8.93 -6.15 9.69
C PRO A 141 -9.60 -7.32 8.95
N ASP A 142 -8.78 -8.22 8.44
CA ASP A 142 -9.22 -9.41 7.70
C ASP A 142 -9.38 -10.58 8.68
N LYS A 143 -10.48 -10.57 9.44
CA LYS A 143 -10.77 -11.57 10.49
C LYS A 143 -11.79 -12.57 10.01
N ARG A 144 -11.60 -13.85 10.33
CA ARG A 144 -12.63 -14.87 10.11
C ARG A 144 -13.80 -14.63 11.06
N LEU A 145 -15.02 -14.67 10.52
CA LEU A 145 -16.24 -14.56 11.29
C LEU A 145 -16.63 -15.92 11.88
N ASN A 146 -16.90 -15.97 13.18
CA ASN A 146 -17.48 -17.14 13.82
C ASN A 146 -19.01 -17.12 13.67
N ALA A 147 -19.49 -17.37 12.45
CA ALA A 147 -20.91 -17.31 12.10
C ALA A 147 -21.41 -18.62 11.47
N SER A 148 -21.32 -19.73 12.23
CA SER A 148 -21.80 -21.03 11.77
C SER A 148 -23.29 -20.99 11.38
N GLY A 149 -23.62 -21.59 10.24
CA GLY A 149 -24.97 -21.68 9.69
C GLY A 149 -25.52 -20.40 9.05
N ALA A 150 -24.72 -19.33 8.95
CA ALA A 150 -25.11 -18.13 8.22
C ALA A 150 -24.72 -18.23 6.75
N THR A 151 -25.69 -18.19 5.84
CA THR A 151 -25.47 -18.28 4.38
C THR A 151 -25.98 -17.05 3.64
N VAL A 152 -26.55 -16.07 4.36
CA VAL A 152 -27.16 -14.87 3.79
C VAL A 152 -26.58 -13.63 4.46
N LEU A 153 -26.20 -12.64 3.66
CA LEU A 153 -25.78 -11.31 4.09
C LEU A 153 -26.80 -10.26 3.65
N VAL A 154 -27.24 -9.41 4.57
CA VAL A 154 -28.04 -8.21 4.29
C VAL A 154 -27.21 -6.99 4.66
N VAL A 155 -27.09 -6.05 3.72
CA VAL A 155 -26.22 -4.88 3.86
C VAL A 155 -27.03 -3.63 4.14
N ASP A 156 -26.76 -2.96 5.27
CA ASP A 156 -27.32 -1.65 5.58
C ASP A 156 -26.56 -0.52 4.87
N GLN A 157 -27.17 0.65 4.76
CA GLN A 157 -26.53 1.89 4.30
C GLN A 157 -26.87 3.04 5.25
N THR A 158 -26.02 4.08 5.25
CA THR A 158 -26.26 5.26 6.09
C THR A 158 -27.43 6.07 5.55
N ALA A 159 -28.33 6.51 6.41
CA ALA A 159 -29.41 7.42 6.03
C ALA A 159 -28.88 8.71 5.38
N GLY A 160 -29.53 9.13 4.30
CA GLY A 160 -29.12 10.30 3.50
C GLY A 160 -28.01 10.02 2.49
N ASP A 161 -27.62 8.76 2.28
CA ASP A 161 -26.83 8.35 1.12
C ASP A 161 -27.63 8.62 -0.16
N ALA A 162 -27.07 9.49 -1.03
CA ALA A 162 -27.71 9.89 -2.27
C ALA A 162 -28.00 8.69 -3.19
N SER A 163 -27.21 7.63 -3.13
CA SER A 163 -27.42 6.43 -3.95
C SER A 163 -28.72 5.67 -3.61
N ILE A 164 -29.32 5.90 -2.43
CA ILE A 164 -30.61 5.28 -2.06
C ILE A 164 -31.73 5.93 -2.89
N ASP A 165 -31.90 7.25 -2.72
CA ASP A 165 -32.98 8.00 -3.38
C ASP A 165 -32.83 7.98 -4.91
N TYR A 166 -31.62 8.26 -5.40
CA TYR A 166 -31.35 8.29 -6.84
C TYR A 166 -31.30 6.89 -7.47
N GLY A 167 -31.19 5.83 -6.65
CA GLY A 167 -31.36 4.45 -7.06
C GLY A 167 -32.83 3.98 -7.11
N GLY A 168 -33.79 4.88 -6.88
CA GLY A 168 -35.21 4.56 -6.86
C GLY A 168 -35.68 3.84 -5.59
N ALA A 169 -34.87 3.84 -4.54
CA ALA A 169 -35.16 3.18 -3.28
C ALA A 169 -35.49 4.18 -2.17
N SER A 170 -35.92 3.66 -1.02
CA SER A 170 -36.22 4.44 0.17
C SER A 170 -35.89 3.65 1.43
N ALA A 171 -36.14 4.25 2.62
CA ALA A 171 -36.03 3.53 3.89
C ALA A 171 -36.89 2.23 3.91
N ALA A 172 -38.07 2.24 3.29
CA ALA A 172 -38.94 1.07 3.23
C ALA A 172 -38.34 -0.08 2.41
N SER A 173 -37.46 0.22 1.44
CA SER A 173 -36.76 -0.79 0.64
C SER A 173 -35.86 -1.67 1.50
N PHE A 174 -35.28 -1.14 2.59
CA PHE A 174 -34.44 -1.92 3.51
C PHE A 174 -35.26 -2.91 4.34
N SER A 175 -36.43 -2.49 4.83
CA SER A 175 -37.34 -3.39 5.54
C SER A 175 -37.83 -4.51 4.63
N ALA A 176 -38.28 -4.17 3.42
CA ALA A 176 -38.70 -5.14 2.43
C ALA A 176 -37.57 -6.12 2.03
N MET A 177 -36.34 -5.61 1.91
CA MET A 177 -35.15 -6.43 1.65
C MET A 177 -34.90 -7.46 2.75
N LEU A 178 -34.94 -7.05 4.01
CA LEU A 178 -34.72 -7.95 5.14
C LEU A 178 -35.85 -8.99 5.26
N GLU A 179 -37.10 -8.56 5.14
CA GLU A 179 -38.27 -9.45 5.17
C GLU A 179 -38.21 -10.48 4.05
N HIS A 180 -37.86 -10.06 2.83
CA HIS A 180 -37.68 -10.96 1.70
C HIS A 180 -36.56 -11.96 1.95
N ALA A 181 -35.39 -11.53 2.42
CA ALA A 181 -34.27 -12.42 2.73
C ALA A 181 -34.67 -13.48 3.77
N LEU A 182 -35.39 -13.08 4.82
CA LEU A 182 -35.88 -13.98 5.86
C LEU A 182 -36.92 -14.98 5.36
N ALA A 183 -37.81 -14.55 4.45
CA ALA A 183 -38.84 -15.39 3.86
C ALA A 183 -38.28 -16.38 2.83
N TYR A 184 -37.38 -15.90 1.96
CA TYR A 184 -36.77 -16.71 0.89
C TYR A 184 -35.78 -17.75 1.44
N HIS A 185 -35.14 -17.45 2.57
CA HIS A 185 -34.24 -18.36 3.28
C HIS A 185 -34.77 -18.69 4.69
N PRO A 186 -35.83 -19.52 4.83
CA PRO A 186 -36.55 -19.72 6.09
C PRO A 186 -35.73 -20.42 7.19
N GLN A 187 -34.67 -21.15 6.82
CA GLN A 187 -33.80 -21.87 7.76
C GLN A 187 -32.41 -21.24 7.92
N ALA A 188 -32.07 -20.25 7.09
CA ALA A 188 -30.76 -19.62 7.16
C ALA A 188 -30.68 -18.64 8.34
N LYS A 189 -29.50 -18.57 8.94
CA LYS A 189 -29.10 -17.42 9.75
C LYS A 189 -28.66 -16.29 8.82
N VAL A 190 -29.07 -15.07 9.14
CA VAL A 190 -28.84 -13.89 8.32
C VAL A 190 -27.81 -12.99 9.01
N LEU A 191 -26.69 -12.72 8.35
CA LEU A 191 -25.76 -11.69 8.77
C LEU A 191 -26.30 -10.33 8.34
N VAL A 192 -26.33 -9.37 9.25
CA VAL A 192 -26.76 -8.00 8.94
C VAL A 192 -25.59 -7.07 9.18
N LYS A 193 -24.95 -6.62 8.09
CA LYS A 193 -23.82 -5.71 8.18
C LYS A 193 -24.33 -4.29 8.34
N ILE A 194 -24.07 -3.71 9.50
CA ILE A 194 -24.40 -2.33 9.83
C ILE A 194 -23.10 -1.52 9.96
N HIS A 195 -23.12 -0.25 9.56
CA HIS A 195 -21.97 0.63 9.71
C HIS A 195 -21.72 0.94 11.21
N PRO A 196 -20.47 0.89 11.73
CA PRO A 196 -20.17 1.12 13.14
C PRO A 196 -20.75 2.43 13.71
N ASP A 197 -20.65 3.54 12.95
CA ASP A 197 -21.26 4.84 13.33
C ASP A 197 -22.77 4.80 13.59
N VAL A 198 -23.50 3.89 12.94
CA VAL A 198 -24.95 3.73 13.19
C VAL A 198 -25.17 3.15 14.58
N ILE A 199 -24.34 2.18 14.97
CA ILE A 199 -24.45 1.50 16.27
C ILE A 199 -23.93 2.40 17.40
N ALA A 200 -22.90 3.20 17.13
CA ALA A 200 -22.42 4.23 18.05
C ALA A 200 -23.37 5.44 18.16
N GLY A 201 -24.52 5.44 17.48
CA GLY A 201 -25.51 6.52 17.50
C GLY A 201 -25.06 7.81 16.79
N LYS A 202 -23.93 7.80 16.08
CA LYS A 202 -23.39 8.95 15.33
C LYS A 202 -24.09 9.15 13.99
N LYS A 203 -24.71 8.10 13.46
CA LYS A 203 -25.53 8.09 12.24
C LYS A 203 -26.80 7.26 12.47
N GLN A 204 -27.77 7.40 11.59
CA GLN A 204 -28.96 6.54 11.55
C GLN A 204 -28.82 5.55 10.38
N GLY A 205 -29.16 4.28 10.61
CA GLY A 205 -29.25 3.23 9.58
C GLY A 205 -30.70 2.77 9.42
N HIS A 206 -30.96 1.91 8.44
CA HIS A 206 -32.32 1.54 8.05
C HIS A 206 -32.78 0.17 8.59
N LEU A 207 -31.83 -0.69 9.01
CA LEU A 207 -32.12 -2.08 9.44
C LEU A 207 -32.21 -2.26 10.96
N THR A 208 -32.79 -1.31 11.69
CA THR A 208 -32.90 -1.40 13.16
C THR A 208 -33.78 -2.57 13.64
N SER A 209 -34.77 -3.00 12.85
CA SER A 209 -35.60 -4.17 13.15
C SER A 209 -34.81 -5.48 13.18
N ALA A 210 -33.67 -5.56 12.48
CA ALA A 210 -32.81 -6.73 12.50
C ALA A 210 -32.21 -7.02 13.89
N LEU A 211 -32.06 -5.99 14.74
CA LEU A 211 -31.46 -6.12 16.07
C LEU A 211 -32.29 -7.04 17.00
N GLN A 212 -33.58 -7.20 16.72
CA GLN A 212 -34.50 -7.94 17.58
C GLN A 212 -34.90 -9.32 17.01
N HIS A 213 -34.49 -9.63 15.77
CA HIS A 213 -34.91 -10.85 15.11
C HIS A 213 -33.99 -12.04 15.46
N PRO A 214 -34.51 -13.19 15.91
CA PRO A 214 -33.69 -14.28 16.45
C PRO A 214 -32.75 -14.94 15.42
N ARG A 215 -33.07 -14.84 14.12
CA ARG A 215 -32.21 -15.35 13.03
C ARG A 215 -31.20 -14.34 12.51
N CYS A 216 -31.24 -13.10 12.98
CA CYS A 216 -30.35 -12.05 12.51
C CYS A 216 -29.16 -11.92 13.46
N GLN A 217 -27.94 -11.99 12.92
CA GLN A 217 -26.72 -11.66 13.62
C GLN A 217 -26.17 -10.36 13.06
N VAL A 218 -26.20 -9.31 13.88
CA VAL A 218 -25.67 -7.99 13.48
C VAL A 218 -24.15 -8.00 13.55
N ILE A 219 -23.52 -7.63 12.43
CA ILE A 219 -22.08 -7.43 12.33
C ILE A 219 -21.81 -5.93 12.39
N SER A 220 -21.42 -5.48 13.58
CA SER A 220 -21.18 -4.07 13.92
C SER A 220 -19.72 -3.67 13.77
N GLU A 221 -18.83 -4.64 13.88
CA GLU A 221 -17.39 -4.44 13.83
C GLU A 221 -16.92 -3.99 12.45
N ASP A 222 -15.78 -3.29 12.47
CA ASP A 222 -15.03 -3.00 11.27
C ASP A 222 -14.32 -4.27 10.82
N ILE A 223 -14.69 -4.77 9.65
CA ILE A 223 -14.21 -6.03 9.10
C ILE A 223 -14.07 -5.90 7.59
N ASN A 224 -13.03 -6.53 7.04
CA ASN A 224 -12.88 -6.62 5.61
C ASN A 224 -14.12 -7.29 4.96
N PRO A 225 -14.76 -6.67 3.96
CA PRO A 225 -15.96 -7.25 3.34
C PRO A 225 -15.78 -8.65 2.75
N TRP A 226 -14.58 -8.98 2.27
CA TRP A 226 -14.29 -10.31 1.75
C TRP A 226 -14.45 -11.41 2.80
N ALA A 227 -14.23 -11.11 4.08
CA ALA A 227 -14.46 -12.06 5.17
C ALA A 227 -15.95 -12.34 5.41
N LEU A 228 -16.83 -11.39 5.06
CA LEU A 228 -18.29 -11.63 5.03
C LEU A 228 -18.64 -12.55 3.86
N PHE A 229 -18.06 -12.28 2.69
CA PHE A 229 -18.35 -13.05 1.48
C PHE A 229 -17.88 -14.50 1.62
N ASP A 230 -16.77 -14.78 2.29
CA ASP A 230 -16.32 -16.15 2.52
C ASP A 230 -17.38 -17.03 3.22
N GLN A 231 -18.27 -16.42 4.02
CA GLN A 231 -19.27 -17.15 4.81
C GLN A 231 -20.64 -17.28 4.15
N VAL A 232 -20.97 -16.46 3.17
CA VAL A 232 -22.34 -16.37 2.63
C VAL A 232 -22.41 -16.76 1.15
N ASP A 233 -23.59 -17.16 0.71
CA ASP A 233 -23.89 -17.48 -0.70
C ASP A 233 -24.74 -16.41 -1.36
N ASP A 234 -25.66 -15.80 -0.60
CA ASP A 234 -26.56 -14.74 -1.05
C ASP A 234 -26.27 -13.43 -0.34
N VAL A 235 -26.24 -12.34 -1.10
CA VAL A 235 -26.03 -10.98 -0.62
C VAL A 235 -27.16 -10.08 -1.07
N TYR A 236 -27.85 -9.49 -0.11
CA TYR A 236 -28.96 -8.58 -0.30
C TYR A 236 -28.49 -7.15 -0.06
N VAL A 237 -28.72 -6.29 -1.06
CA VAL A 237 -28.35 -4.88 -1.04
C VAL A 237 -29.48 -4.01 -1.56
N VAL A 238 -29.53 -2.76 -1.11
CA VAL A 238 -30.35 -1.74 -1.77
C VAL A 238 -29.55 -1.14 -2.94
N THR A 239 -28.55 -0.32 -2.66
CA THR A 239 -27.67 0.26 -3.70
C THR A 239 -26.18 0.24 -3.35
N SER A 240 -25.82 -0.44 -2.26
CA SER A 240 -24.45 -0.50 -1.75
C SER A 240 -23.46 -1.03 -2.79
N GLN A 241 -22.27 -0.44 -2.85
CA GLN A 241 -21.17 -0.97 -3.67
C GLN A 241 -20.77 -2.41 -3.28
N LEU A 242 -21.03 -2.81 -2.02
CA LEU A 242 -20.75 -4.17 -1.56
C LEU A 242 -21.46 -5.25 -2.39
N GLY A 243 -22.58 -4.95 -3.05
CA GLY A 243 -23.21 -5.89 -3.98
C GLY A 243 -22.35 -6.17 -5.20
N PHE A 244 -21.65 -5.17 -5.76
CA PHE A 244 -20.72 -5.42 -6.86
C PHE A 244 -19.48 -6.20 -6.41
N GLU A 245 -19.00 -5.92 -5.20
CA GLU A 245 -17.90 -6.68 -4.59
C GLU A 245 -18.29 -8.14 -4.32
N ALA A 246 -19.54 -8.38 -3.92
CA ALA A 246 -20.09 -9.72 -3.78
C ALA A 246 -20.17 -10.47 -5.13
N LEU A 247 -20.52 -9.80 -6.24
CA LEU A 247 -20.45 -10.39 -7.58
C LEU A 247 -19.01 -10.80 -7.93
N MET A 248 -18.01 -9.96 -7.65
CA MET A 248 -16.59 -10.29 -7.83
C MET A 248 -16.13 -11.45 -6.94
N ALA A 249 -16.77 -11.64 -5.79
CA ALA A 249 -16.57 -12.79 -4.91
C ALA A 249 -17.36 -14.05 -5.34
N GLY A 250 -18.10 -14.00 -6.45
CA GLY A 250 -18.88 -15.11 -6.99
C GLY A 250 -20.19 -15.38 -6.25
N LYS A 251 -20.76 -14.38 -5.57
CA LYS A 251 -22.00 -14.51 -4.78
C LYS A 251 -23.23 -14.17 -5.60
N ARG A 252 -24.37 -14.71 -5.18
CA ARG A 252 -25.68 -14.32 -5.71
C ARG A 252 -26.09 -13.00 -5.08
N VAL A 253 -26.45 -12.01 -5.90
CA VAL A 253 -26.74 -10.67 -5.42
C VAL A 253 -28.18 -10.26 -5.76
N HIS A 254 -28.91 -9.82 -4.73
CA HIS A 254 -30.29 -9.37 -4.80
C HIS A 254 -30.34 -7.86 -4.58
N CYS A 255 -30.89 -7.11 -5.53
CA CYS A 255 -30.92 -5.65 -5.51
C CYS A 255 -32.34 -5.11 -5.28
N PHE A 256 -32.52 -4.37 -4.19
CA PHE A 256 -33.78 -3.70 -3.80
C PHE A 256 -33.82 -2.21 -4.18
N GLY A 257 -32.73 -1.71 -4.75
CA GLY A 257 -32.65 -0.46 -5.50
C GLY A 257 -32.06 -0.74 -6.90
N THR A 258 -31.72 0.32 -7.62
CA THR A 258 -31.12 0.24 -8.96
C THR A 258 -29.67 0.76 -8.96
N PRO A 259 -28.72 0.08 -8.28
CA PRO A 259 -27.30 0.47 -8.35
C PRO A 259 -26.74 0.34 -9.77
N PHE A 260 -25.54 0.88 -10.03
CA PHE A 260 -24.96 0.92 -11.38
C PHE A 260 -24.82 -0.45 -12.07
N TYR A 261 -24.67 -1.51 -11.27
CA TYR A 261 -24.46 -2.88 -11.74
C TYR A 261 -25.75 -3.71 -11.84
N ALA A 262 -26.90 -3.19 -11.38
CA ALA A 262 -28.20 -3.84 -11.54
C ALA A 262 -28.78 -3.62 -12.95
N GLY A 263 -29.68 -4.49 -13.40
CA GLY A 263 -30.37 -4.39 -14.69
C GLY A 263 -29.55 -4.83 -15.90
N TRP A 264 -28.38 -5.44 -15.70
CA TRP A 264 -27.51 -5.97 -16.77
C TRP A 264 -27.50 -7.51 -16.83
N GLY A 265 -28.35 -8.18 -16.04
CA GLY A 265 -28.44 -9.64 -15.98
C GLY A 265 -27.48 -10.32 -15.02
N LEU A 266 -26.76 -9.57 -14.18
CA LEU A 266 -25.85 -10.10 -13.16
C LEU A 266 -26.51 -10.32 -11.79
N THR A 267 -27.67 -9.71 -11.56
CA THR A 267 -28.33 -9.59 -10.24
C THR A 267 -29.79 -10.00 -10.31
N GLN A 268 -30.37 -10.29 -9.14
CA GLN A 268 -31.80 -10.48 -8.96
C GLN A 268 -32.43 -9.14 -8.57
N ASP A 269 -32.99 -8.44 -9.55
CA ASP A 269 -33.44 -7.06 -9.42
C ASP A 269 -34.92 -6.97 -9.04
N GLN A 270 -35.23 -6.22 -7.98
CA GLN A 270 -36.60 -5.95 -7.55
C GLN A 270 -37.23 -4.74 -8.25
N LEU A 271 -36.37 -3.82 -8.75
CA LEU A 271 -36.80 -2.64 -9.50
C LEU A 271 -36.31 -2.75 -10.95
N PRO A 272 -37.19 -2.55 -11.95
CA PRO A 272 -36.77 -2.55 -13.34
C PRO A 272 -36.09 -1.23 -13.72
N CYS A 273 -35.11 -1.28 -14.63
CA CYS A 273 -34.57 -0.10 -15.29
C CYS A 273 -34.77 -0.23 -16.81
N PRO A 274 -35.86 0.32 -17.38
CA PRO A 274 -36.20 0.12 -18.80
C PRO A 274 -35.14 0.58 -19.81
N ARG A 275 -34.19 1.44 -19.40
CA ARG A 275 -33.07 1.89 -20.25
C ARG A 275 -31.95 0.86 -20.36
N ARG A 276 -31.83 -0.06 -19.40
CA ARG A 276 -30.79 -1.10 -19.36
C ARG A 276 -31.34 -2.36 -20.00
N THR A 277 -31.13 -2.50 -21.31
CA THR A 277 -31.73 -3.57 -22.12
C THR A 277 -30.73 -4.62 -22.57
N ARG A 278 -29.42 -4.36 -22.45
CA ARG A 278 -28.37 -5.32 -22.78
C ARG A 278 -28.04 -6.21 -21.59
N THR A 279 -27.69 -7.46 -21.87
CA THR A 279 -27.01 -8.33 -20.90
C THR A 279 -25.51 -8.07 -20.96
N ARG A 280 -24.85 -7.99 -19.80
CA ARG A 280 -23.39 -7.86 -19.69
C ARG A 280 -22.83 -8.91 -18.76
N THR A 281 -21.63 -9.36 -19.09
CA THR A 281 -20.82 -10.22 -18.21
C THR A 281 -20.18 -9.39 -17.10
N LEU A 282 -19.78 -10.05 -16.01
CA LEU A 282 -19.09 -9.38 -14.90
C LEU A 282 -17.80 -8.67 -15.34
N PRO A 283 -16.91 -9.27 -16.17
CA PRO A 283 -15.74 -8.56 -16.69
C PRO A 283 -16.07 -7.32 -17.53
N GLU A 284 -17.16 -7.32 -18.31
CA GLU A 284 -17.57 -6.13 -19.07
C GLU A 284 -18.06 -5.01 -18.15
N VAL A 285 -18.88 -5.34 -17.14
CA VAL A 285 -19.32 -4.35 -16.14
C VAL A 285 -18.12 -3.81 -15.36
N PHE A 286 -17.18 -4.67 -15.00
CA PHE A 286 -15.94 -4.29 -14.35
C PHE A 286 -15.07 -3.40 -15.24
N ALA A 287 -14.86 -3.77 -16.51
CA ALA A 287 -14.07 -2.99 -17.46
C ALA A 287 -14.63 -1.56 -17.60
N ALA A 288 -15.96 -1.44 -17.77
CA ALA A 288 -16.60 -0.13 -17.83
C ALA A 288 -16.38 0.68 -16.53
N ALA A 289 -16.62 0.07 -15.38
CA ALA A 289 -16.62 0.75 -14.09
C ALA A 289 -15.20 1.07 -13.56
N TYR A 290 -14.28 0.12 -13.64
CA TYR A 290 -12.95 0.19 -13.05
C TYR A 290 -11.85 0.54 -14.06
N LEU A 291 -11.99 0.22 -15.35
CA LEU A 291 -10.93 0.55 -16.34
C LEU A 291 -11.22 1.83 -17.12
N ARG A 292 -12.50 2.10 -17.45
CA ARG A 292 -12.89 3.28 -18.24
C ARG A 292 -13.39 4.45 -17.40
N TYR A 293 -14.25 4.19 -16.41
CA TYR A 293 -14.95 5.22 -15.64
C TYR A 293 -14.14 5.82 -14.50
N CYS A 294 -13.44 4.97 -13.74
CA CYS A 294 -12.53 5.43 -12.71
C CYS A 294 -11.21 5.92 -13.34
N ARG A 295 -10.72 7.06 -12.86
CA ARG A 295 -9.38 7.56 -13.14
C ARG A 295 -8.51 7.31 -11.93
N TYR A 296 -7.24 6.94 -12.15
CA TYR A 296 -6.31 6.55 -11.09
C TYR A 296 -5.12 7.50 -11.01
N ALA A 297 -4.68 7.77 -9.79
CA ALA A 297 -3.53 8.60 -9.49
C ALA A 297 -2.92 8.16 -8.15
N ASN A 298 -1.60 8.26 -8.06
CA ASN A 298 -0.89 7.98 -6.83
C ASN A 298 -0.89 9.26 -5.95
N PRO A 299 -1.59 9.27 -4.80
CA PRO A 299 -1.72 10.47 -3.99
C PRO A 299 -0.41 10.92 -3.33
N TYR A 300 0.60 10.06 -3.26
CA TYR A 300 1.91 10.37 -2.67
C TYR A 300 2.84 11.06 -3.65
N THR A 301 2.69 10.78 -4.95
CA THR A 301 3.50 11.40 -6.02
C THR A 301 2.75 12.50 -6.77
N GLY A 302 1.42 12.55 -6.63
CA GLY A 302 0.53 13.41 -7.40
C GLY A 302 0.46 13.03 -8.88
N GLN A 303 0.98 11.86 -9.28
CA GLN A 303 1.08 11.44 -10.68
C GLN A 303 -0.07 10.53 -11.09
N PRO A 304 -0.40 10.53 -12.40
CA PRO A 304 -1.12 9.45 -13.08
C PRO A 304 -0.77 8.04 -12.60
N SER A 305 -1.76 7.16 -12.51
CA SER A 305 -1.53 5.74 -12.22
C SER A 305 -2.51 4.86 -12.99
N THR A 306 -2.29 3.55 -12.97
CA THR A 306 -3.22 2.52 -13.44
C THR A 306 -4.00 1.88 -12.27
N LEU A 307 -5.02 1.10 -12.59
CA LEU A 307 -5.73 0.30 -11.58
C LEU A 307 -4.79 -0.73 -10.95
N GLU A 308 -3.97 -1.40 -11.75
CA GLU A 308 -3.02 -2.43 -11.32
C GLU A 308 -2.01 -1.87 -10.32
N GLU A 309 -1.35 -0.75 -10.67
CA GLU A 309 -0.44 -0.04 -9.75
C GLU A 309 -1.14 0.36 -8.45
N THR A 310 -2.39 0.83 -8.54
CA THR A 310 -3.19 1.19 -7.37
C THR A 310 -3.51 -0.03 -6.50
N ILE A 311 -3.87 -1.16 -7.11
CA ILE A 311 -4.09 -2.44 -6.42
C ILE A 311 -2.82 -2.84 -5.68
N TYR A 312 -1.66 -2.88 -6.36
CA TYR A 312 -0.40 -3.27 -5.75
C TYR A 312 0.02 -2.35 -4.60
N LEU A 313 -0.18 -1.04 -4.75
CA LEU A 313 0.13 -0.06 -3.71
C LEU A 313 -0.73 -0.28 -2.46
N ILE A 314 -2.06 -0.38 -2.62
CA ILE A 314 -2.97 -0.57 -1.48
C ILE A 314 -2.78 -1.96 -0.86
N ALA A 315 -2.52 -3.00 -1.67
CA ALA A 315 -2.23 -4.35 -1.18
C ALA A 315 -0.97 -4.39 -0.30
N ASP A 316 0.10 -3.70 -0.72
CA ASP A 316 1.34 -3.59 0.05
C ASP A 316 1.12 -2.86 1.38
N GLN A 317 0.36 -1.76 1.36
CA GLN A 317 -0.02 -1.00 2.55
C GLN A 317 -0.85 -1.85 3.52
N LYS A 318 -1.88 -2.55 3.01
CA LYS A 318 -2.71 -3.46 3.80
C LYS A 318 -1.86 -4.57 4.42
N ARG A 319 -0.96 -5.21 3.66
CA ARG A 319 -0.05 -6.26 4.16
C ARG A 319 0.80 -5.76 5.32
N GLN A 320 1.46 -4.60 5.18
CA GLN A 320 2.30 -4.05 6.24
C GLN A 320 1.45 -3.63 7.45
N GLN A 321 0.29 -3.02 7.22
CA GLN A 321 -0.62 -2.64 8.28
C GLN A 321 -1.06 -3.85 9.11
N GLU A 322 -1.47 -4.97 8.47
CA GLU A 322 -1.87 -6.17 9.22
C GLU A 322 -0.69 -6.81 9.96
N ARG A 323 0.49 -6.88 9.32
CA ARG A 323 1.71 -7.40 9.96
C ARG A 323 2.05 -6.60 11.23
N LEU A 324 1.92 -5.27 11.19
CA LEU A 324 2.36 -4.38 12.26
C LEU A 324 1.22 -3.88 13.16
N ARG A 325 -0.02 -4.32 12.94
CA ARG A 325 -1.20 -3.94 13.74
C ARG A 325 -1.06 -4.34 15.22
N GLY A 326 -1.52 -3.48 16.12
CA GLY A 326 -1.69 -3.79 17.54
C GLY A 326 -0.85 -2.92 18.47
N GLU A 327 -0.68 -3.40 19.71
CA GLU A 327 0.00 -2.68 20.78
C GLU A 327 1.51 -2.95 20.77
N TRP A 328 2.29 -1.87 20.79
CA TRP A 328 3.75 -1.90 20.77
C TRP A 328 4.33 -1.17 21.97
N LEU A 329 5.34 -1.78 22.59
CA LEU A 329 6.14 -1.17 23.65
C LEU A 329 7.58 -0.97 23.17
N ALA A 330 7.88 0.24 22.72
CA ALA A 330 9.18 0.63 22.20
C ALA A 330 10.13 1.04 23.34
N CYS A 331 11.16 0.23 23.59
CA CYS A 331 12.02 0.34 24.76
C CYS A 331 13.38 0.98 24.47
N GLY A 332 13.63 2.08 25.18
CA GLY A 332 14.85 2.90 25.22
C GLY A 332 15.31 3.47 23.88
N PHE A 333 14.33 3.83 23.05
CA PHE A 333 14.53 4.74 21.93
C PHE A 333 14.76 6.18 22.41
N SER A 334 15.74 6.86 21.79
CA SER A 334 16.01 8.28 22.00
C SER A 334 14.85 9.14 21.50
N SER A 335 14.68 10.35 22.04
CA SER A 335 13.59 11.26 21.64
C SER A 335 13.57 11.58 20.15
N TRP A 336 14.73 11.54 19.47
CA TRP A 336 14.82 11.68 18.03
C TRP A 336 14.16 10.49 17.30
N LYS A 337 14.50 9.23 17.65
CA LYS A 337 13.91 8.04 17.02
C LYS A 337 12.40 7.95 17.23
N ARG A 338 11.90 8.39 18.39
CA ARG A 338 10.47 8.41 18.71
C ARG A 338 9.62 9.24 17.73
N ARG A 339 10.23 10.17 16.99
CA ARG A 339 9.53 11.03 16.03
C ARG A 339 9.07 10.30 14.77
N PHE A 340 9.74 9.21 14.39
CA PHE A 340 9.47 8.54 13.11
C PHE A 340 9.08 7.06 13.24
N ILE A 341 9.36 6.38 14.36
CA ILE A 341 9.05 4.95 14.52
C ILE A 341 7.57 4.65 14.27
N GLY A 342 6.67 5.50 14.78
CA GLY A 342 5.23 5.35 14.56
C GLY A 342 4.86 5.40 13.07
N ASP A 343 5.52 6.24 12.28
CA ASP A 343 5.27 6.36 10.85
C ASP A 343 5.63 5.07 10.09
N PHE A 344 6.70 4.39 10.51
CA PHE A 344 7.13 3.10 9.92
C PHE A 344 6.27 1.92 10.36
N LEU A 345 5.80 1.91 11.61
CA LEU A 345 4.88 0.88 12.10
C LEU A 345 3.46 1.05 11.52
N GLY A 346 3.12 2.28 11.15
CA GLY A 346 1.88 2.61 10.48
C GLY A 346 0.72 2.89 11.44
N PRO A 347 -0.41 3.37 10.90
CA PRO A 347 -1.51 3.94 11.69
C PRO A 347 -2.32 2.91 12.50
N ALA A 348 -2.16 1.62 12.22
CA ALA A 348 -2.79 0.54 12.98
C ALA A 348 -1.92 0.05 14.16
N ALA A 349 -0.73 0.63 14.34
CA ALA A 349 0.16 0.36 15.46
C ALA A 349 0.00 1.43 16.54
N HIS A 350 -0.25 1.00 17.78
CA HIS A 350 -0.29 1.88 18.96
C HIS A 350 1.03 1.76 19.71
N VAL A 351 1.85 2.81 19.65
CA VAL A 351 3.24 2.77 20.15
C VAL A 351 3.36 3.51 21.47
N HIS A 352 3.68 2.76 22.52
CA HIS A 352 4.05 3.28 23.83
C HIS A 352 5.56 3.26 24.00
N TYR A 353 6.13 4.30 24.62
CA TYR A 353 7.58 4.41 24.82
C TYR A 353 7.96 4.33 26.29
N GLN A 354 8.96 3.51 26.60
CA GLN A 354 9.55 3.44 27.94
C GLN A 354 11.08 3.31 27.87
N LYS A 355 11.78 3.46 29.01
CA LYS A 355 13.26 3.42 29.04
C LYS A 355 13.81 2.00 29.10
N ALA A 356 13.30 1.18 30.02
CA ALA A 356 13.71 -0.20 30.26
C ALA A 356 12.69 -1.18 29.65
N LEU A 357 13.04 -2.45 29.52
CA LEU A 357 12.07 -3.51 29.24
C LEU A 357 11.17 -3.78 30.46
N PRO A 358 9.93 -4.28 30.27
CA PRO A 358 9.10 -4.71 31.38
C PRO A 358 9.72 -5.95 32.05
N GLN A 359 9.30 -6.28 33.28
CA GLN A 359 9.73 -7.51 33.94
C GLN A 359 9.14 -8.76 33.28
N GLN A 360 7.90 -8.65 32.76
CA GLN A 360 7.17 -9.71 32.09
C GLN A 360 6.49 -9.16 30.85
N ALA A 361 6.46 -9.95 29.78
CA ALA A 361 5.67 -9.65 28.60
C ALA A 361 4.21 -10.03 28.85
N THR A 362 3.26 -9.26 28.29
CA THR A 362 1.87 -9.69 28.19
C THR A 362 1.65 -10.35 26.83
N ASP A 363 0.72 -11.30 26.74
CA ASP A 363 0.43 -12.05 25.50
C ASP A 363 0.02 -11.15 24.31
N THR A 364 -0.43 -9.92 24.60
CA THR A 364 -0.96 -8.99 23.60
C THR A 364 0.03 -7.88 23.21
N GLN A 365 1.17 -7.74 23.89
CA GLN A 365 2.09 -6.62 23.71
C GLN A 365 3.36 -7.02 22.96
N ARG A 366 3.68 -6.30 21.88
CA ARG A 366 4.91 -6.50 21.10
C ARG A 366 6.02 -5.60 21.63
N LEU A 367 7.14 -6.19 22.05
CA LEU A 367 8.25 -5.43 22.62
C LEU A 367 9.22 -5.02 21.51
N LEU A 368 9.38 -3.73 21.23
CA LEU A 368 10.28 -3.25 20.17
C LEU A 368 11.57 -2.68 20.78
N VAL A 369 12.72 -3.08 20.23
CA VAL A 369 14.04 -2.54 20.59
C VAL A 369 14.87 -2.28 19.34
N TRP A 370 15.81 -1.34 19.41
CA TRP A 370 16.81 -1.18 18.35
C TRP A 370 17.83 -2.31 18.42
N SER A 371 18.18 -2.92 17.28
CA SER A 371 18.95 -4.17 17.24
C SER A 371 20.32 -4.05 17.91
N SER A 372 21.00 -2.91 17.75
CA SER A 372 22.31 -2.62 18.35
C SER A 372 22.37 -2.66 19.88
N ARG A 373 21.22 -2.79 20.57
CA ARG A 373 21.16 -2.94 22.04
C ARG A 373 21.24 -4.39 22.50
N ILE A 374 21.06 -5.34 21.60
CA ILE A 374 20.99 -6.76 21.91
C ILE A 374 22.40 -7.35 21.84
N ASN A 375 23.16 -7.23 22.93
CA ASN A 375 24.43 -7.91 23.13
C ASN A 375 24.26 -9.12 24.06
N ASP A 376 25.33 -9.88 24.31
CA ASP A 376 25.26 -11.09 25.15
C ASP A 376 24.80 -10.81 26.59
N ALA A 377 25.22 -9.68 27.16
CA ALA A 377 24.75 -9.24 28.47
C ALA A 377 23.24 -8.97 28.48
N PHE A 378 22.71 -8.33 27.43
CA PHE A 378 21.28 -8.10 27.26
C PHE A 378 20.51 -9.41 27.09
N LYS A 379 21.02 -10.34 26.26
CA LYS A 379 20.43 -11.67 26.05
C LYS A 379 20.38 -12.44 27.37
N ALA A 380 21.45 -12.41 28.16
CA ALA A 380 21.53 -13.06 29.47
C ALA A 380 20.55 -12.45 30.49
N GLN A 381 20.41 -11.12 30.51
CA GLN A 381 19.53 -10.43 31.45
C GLN A 381 18.03 -10.59 31.12
N HIS A 382 17.69 -10.73 29.85
CA HIS A 382 16.30 -10.69 29.35
C HIS A 382 15.88 -11.97 28.62
N SER A 383 16.47 -13.11 28.98
CA SER A 383 16.25 -14.41 28.32
C SER A 383 14.77 -14.77 28.15
N GLU A 384 13.95 -14.54 29.19
CA GLU A 384 12.50 -14.81 29.18
C GLU A 384 11.71 -13.90 28.22
N LEU A 385 12.23 -12.71 27.90
CA LEU A 385 11.56 -11.75 27.03
C LEU A 385 11.95 -11.90 25.55
N LEU A 386 13.08 -12.57 25.27
CA LEU A 386 13.63 -12.72 23.91
C LEU A 386 12.62 -13.21 22.86
N PRO A 387 11.70 -14.17 23.16
CA PRO A 387 10.69 -14.65 22.22
C PRO A 387 9.62 -13.60 21.85
N HIS A 388 9.43 -12.58 22.69
CA HIS A 388 8.43 -11.52 22.50
C HIS A 388 9.04 -10.23 21.91
N LEU A 389 10.37 -10.18 21.76
CA LEU A 389 11.07 -9.04 21.21
C LEU A 389 10.87 -8.95 19.70
N TRP A 390 10.87 -7.71 19.22
CA TRP A 390 11.00 -7.32 17.83
C TRP A 390 12.21 -6.41 17.74
N ARG A 391 13.03 -6.64 16.72
CA ARG A 391 14.26 -5.89 16.45
C ARG A 391 14.00 -4.90 15.33
N MET A 392 14.32 -3.63 15.59
CA MET A 392 14.32 -2.59 14.57
C MET A 392 15.75 -2.23 14.20
N GLU A 393 16.01 -2.10 12.91
CA GLU A 393 17.30 -1.68 12.36
C GLU A 393 17.11 -0.83 11.12
N ASP A 394 18.16 -0.14 10.70
CA ASP A 394 18.14 0.55 9.42
C ASP A 394 17.94 -0.42 8.25
N GLY A 395 17.09 -0.01 7.29
CA GLY A 395 16.80 -0.78 6.09
C GLY A 395 17.89 -0.69 5.02
N PHE A 396 17.65 -1.40 3.92
CA PHE A 396 18.58 -1.50 2.79
C PHE A 396 18.60 -0.26 1.88
N ILE A 397 17.65 0.67 2.06
CA ILE A 397 17.63 1.98 1.39
C ILE A 397 17.67 3.07 2.46
N ARG A 398 18.67 3.95 2.41
CA ARG A 398 18.77 5.08 3.34
C ARG A 398 18.61 6.43 2.64
N SER A 399 18.32 7.45 3.45
CA SER A 399 18.38 8.86 3.07
C SER A 399 19.80 9.28 2.70
N VAL A 400 19.92 10.37 1.94
CA VAL A 400 21.22 11.00 1.64
C VAL A 400 21.76 11.64 2.91
N GLY A 401 22.95 11.22 3.34
CA GLY A 401 23.59 11.65 4.60
C GLY A 401 24.10 10.47 5.41
N LEU A 402 25.02 10.72 6.36
CA LEU A 402 25.53 9.68 7.25
C LEU A 402 24.63 9.55 8.48
N GLY A 403 24.62 8.36 9.12
CA GLY A 403 23.82 8.14 10.35
C GLY A 403 24.19 9.08 11.51
N VAL A 404 25.40 9.65 11.47
CA VAL A 404 25.88 10.68 12.41
C VAL A 404 25.17 12.03 12.24
N ASP A 405 24.56 12.29 11.10
CA ASP A 405 23.89 13.57 10.76
C ASP A 405 22.43 13.61 11.25
N LEU A 406 21.96 12.58 11.97
CA LEU A 406 20.57 12.43 12.44
C LEU A 406 19.53 12.54 11.31
N THR A 407 19.89 12.13 10.09
CA THR A 407 18.98 12.07 8.95
C THR A 407 17.94 10.97 9.19
N GLN A 408 16.66 11.29 9.02
CA GLN A 408 15.58 10.31 9.15
C GLN A 408 15.76 9.21 8.09
N PRO A 409 15.67 7.92 8.46
CA PRO A 409 15.81 6.82 7.51
C PRO A 409 14.68 6.84 6.47
N LEU A 410 14.92 6.27 5.29
CA LEU A 410 13.89 6.05 4.26
C LEU A 410 13.29 4.63 4.33
N SER A 411 14.02 3.68 4.91
CA SER A 411 13.53 2.33 5.17
C SER A 411 14.09 1.80 6.48
N LEU A 412 13.31 0.95 7.14
CA LEU A 412 13.68 0.26 8.38
C LEU A 412 13.36 -1.23 8.24
N VAL A 413 14.21 -2.07 8.83
CA VAL A 413 13.90 -3.48 9.09
C VAL A 413 13.19 -3.57 10.44
N VAL A 414 12.15 -4.40 10.47
CA VAL A 414 11.44 -4.79 11.69
C VAL A 414 11.34 -6.30 11.65
N ASP A 415 12.03 -7.00 12.56
CA ASP A 415 12.17 -8.46 12.56
C ASP A 415 11.71 -9.07 13.89
N ARG A 416 10.90 -10.12 13.82
CA ARG A 416 10.33 -10.80 15.01
C ARG A 416 11.19 -11.93 15.56
N TYR A 417 12.17 -12.43 14.81
CA TYR A 417 13.00 -13.57 15.20
C TYR A 417 14.42 -13.13 15.55
N GLY A 418 15.15 -12.60 14.57
CA GLY A 418 16.59 -12.34 14.65
C GLY A 418 16.99 -11.32 13.58
N ILE A 419 18.02 -10.52 13.81
CA ILE A 419 18.41 -9.50 12.83
C ILE A 419 19.27 -10.13 11.73
N TYR A 420 19.04 -9.74 10.47
CA TYR A 420 19.60 -10.38 9.26
C TYR A 420 21.14 -10.50 9.19
N TYR A 421 21.88 -9.77 10.00
CA TYR A 421 23.35 -9.82 10.02
C TYR A 421 23.92 -10.74 11.11
N ASP A 422 23.07 -11.30 11.99
CA ASP A 422 23.46 -12.21 13.07
C ASP A 422 23.03 -13.65 12.71
N PRO A 423 23.92 -14.47 12.11
CA PRO A 423 23.59 -15.83 11.70
C PRO A 423 23.50 -16.83 12.86
N SER A 424 23.73 -16.40 14.12
CA SER A 424 23.66 -17.30 15.28
C SER A 424 22.24 -17.78 15.60
N GLN A 425 21.23 -17.16 15.01
CA GLN A 425 19.82 -17.49 15.15
C GLN A 425 19.06 -17.17 13.86
N PRO A 426 17.94 -17.85 13.55
CA PRO A 426 17.12 -17.52 12.40
C PRO A 426 16.56 -16.09 12.44
N SER A 427 16.56 -15.43 11.30
CA SER A 427 15.90 -14.15 11.03
C SER A 427 14.60 -14.35 10.25
N GLU A 428 13.70 -13.38 10.33
CA GLU A 428 12.48 -13.40 9.51
C GLU A 428 12.83 -13.27 8.02
N LEU A 429 13.93 -12.60 7.67
CA LEU A 429 14.42 -12.55 6.29
C LEU A 429 14.79 -13.95 5.76
N GLU A 430 15.48 -14.78 6.56
CA GLU A 430 15.79 -16.16 6.18
C GLU A 430 14.53 -17.01 6.06
N THR A 431 13.59 -16.89 7.00
CA THR A 431 12.28 -17.54 6.89
C THR A 431 11.56 -17.13 5.60
N LEU A 432 11.57 -15.84 5.26
CA LEU A 432 10.97 -15.36 4.01
C LEU A 432 11.62 -15.99 2.78
N LEU A 433 12.95 -16.06 2.72
CA LEU A 433 13.67 -16.63 1.59
C LEU A 433 13.51 -18.15 1.47
N ASN A 434 13.44 -18.87 2.59
CA ASN A 434 13.33 -20.33 2.62
C ASN A 434 11.89 -20.84 2.39
N GLU A 435 10.89 -20.13 2.92
CA GLU A 435 9.53 -20.67 3.05
C GLU A 435 8.48 -19.93 2.22
N SER A 436 8.75 -18.71 1.74
CA SER A 436 7.73 -17.93 1.02
C SER A 436 7.66 -18.28 -0.45
N GLU A 437 6.44 -18.52 -0.93
CA GLU A 437 6.16 -18.51 -2.37
C GLU A 437 6.05 -17.06 -2.86
N PHE A 438 7.01 -16.64 -3.67
CA PHE A 438 6.98 -15.32 -4.31
C PHE A 438 6.06 -15.34 -5.52
N SER A 439 5.02 -14.51 -5.46
CA SER A 439 4.07 -14.38 -6.58
C SER A 439 4.70 -13.68 -7.78
N ASN A 440 4.26 -14.05 -8.99
CA ASN A 440 4.73 -13.44 -10.23
C ASN A 440 4.56 -11.91 -10.23
N ASP A 441 3.46 -11.40 -9.67
CA ASP A 441 3.22 -9.96 -9.48
C ASP A 441 4.26 -9.29 -8.57
N LEU A 442 4.62 -9.92 -7.45
CA LEU A 442 5.62 -9.41 -6.54
C LEU A 442 7.02 -9.43 -7.18
N LEU A 443 7.35 -10.50 -7.91
CA LEU A 443 8.62 -10.61 -8.64
C LEU A 443 8.73 -9.55 -9.75
N ALA A 444 7.65 -9.29 -10.48
CA ALA A 444 7.61 -8.22 -11.49
C ALA A 444 7.84 -6.85 -10.86
N ARG A 445 7.14 -6.54 -9.76
CA ARG A 445 7.34 -5.30 -8.99
C ARG A 445 8.78 -5.19 -8.45
N ALA A 446 9.34 -6.28 -7.94
CA ALA A 446 10.71 -6.31 -7.43
C ALA A 446 11.74 -6.06 -8.54
N ALA A 447 11.52 -6.62 -9.73
CA ALA A 447 12.37 -6.38 -10.90
C ALA A 447 12.34 -4.91 -11.34
N GLU A 448 11.16 -4.29 -11.41
CA GLU A 448 11.01 -2.87 -11.73
C GLU A 448 11.69 -1.99 -10.68
N LEU A 449 11.50 -2.29 -9.39
CA LEU A 449 12.15 -1.56 -8.31
C LEU A 449 13.69 -1.68 -8.42
N ARG A 450 14.22 -2.88 -8.68
CA ARG A 450 15.65 -3.09 -8.90
C ARG A 450 16.17 -2.24 -10.06
N GLN A 451 15.49 -2.28 -11.20
CA GLN A 451 15.87 -1.47 -12.37
C GLN A 451 15.87 0.02 -12.04
N ARG A 452 14.86 0.49 -11.30
CA ARG A 452 14.77 1.89 -10.87
C ARG A 452 15.89 2.28 -9.90
N LEU A 453 16.21 1.43 -8.93
CA LEU A 453 17.30 1.67 -7.98
C LEU A 453 18.66 1.80 -8.70
N VAL A 454 18.92 0.90 -9.66
CA VAL A 454 20.13 0.93 -10.48
C VAL A 454 20.16 2.18 -11.37
N ALA A 455 19.06 2.49 -12.07
CA ALA A 455 18.98 3.64 -12.98
C ALA A 455 19.14 4.99 -12.24
N LEU A 456 18.62 5.09 -11.02
CA LEU A 456 18.77 6.27 -10.17
C LEU A 456 20.13 6.33 -9.44
N LYS A 457 21.01 5.34 -9.64
CA LYS A 457 22.30 5.21 -8.97
C LYS A 457 22.17 5.33 -7.44
N LEU A 458 21.15 4.71 -6.87
CA LEU A 458 20.95 4.71 -5.42
C LEU A 458 21.90 3.70 -4.77
N SER A 459 22.54 4.12 -3.68
CA SER A 459 23.39 3.31 -2.80
C SER A 459 23.06 3.59 -1.33
N LYS A 460 23.55 2.77 -0.40
CA LYS A 460 23.30 2.90 1.05
C LYS A 460 23.65 4.28 1.61
N TYR A 461 24.67 4.94 1.07
CA TYR A 461 25.16 6.21 1.62
C TYR A 461 24.93 7.41 0.70
N ASN A 462 24.75 7.19 -0.61
CA ASN A 462 24.58 8.26 -1.62
C ASN A 462 25.61 9.40 -1.45
N VAL A 463 26.85 9.07 -1.09
CA VAL A 463 27.91 10.06 -0.85
C VAL A 463 28.49 10.48 -2.20
N PRO A 464 28.59 11.80 -2.48
CA PRO A 464 29.20 12.28 -3.71
C PRO A 464 30.66 11.80 -3.85
N GLY A 465 31.04 11.39 -5.05
CA GLY A 465 32.41 11.02 -5.38
C GLY A 465 32.76 11.34 -6.83
N VAL A 466 34.03 11.23 -7.18
CA VAL A 466 34.47 11.37 -8.58
C VAL A 466 34.03 10.13 -9.36
N ALA A 467 33.49 10.32 -10.56
CA ALA A 467 33.05 9.22 -11.43
C ALA A 467 34.15 8.76 -12.41
N ASP A 468 35.17 9.60 -12.64
CA ASP A 468 36.24 9.34 -13.58
C ASP A 468 37.44 8.67 -12.91
N PHE A 469 37.82 7.51 -13.43
CA PHE A 469 38.97 6.71 -12.99
C PHE A 469 39.34 5.70 -14.07
N THR A 470 40.61 5.30 -14.12
CA THR A 470 41.12 4.35 -15.12
C THR A 470 41.22 2.96 -14.49
N LEU A 471 40.76 1.96 -15.22
CA LEU A 471 40.91 0.55 -14.88
C LEU A 471 41.79 -0.13 -15.93
N PRO A 472 42.52 -1.19 -15.58
CA PRO A 472 43.24 -1.97 -16.57
C PRO A 472 42.27 -2.66 -17.53
N ASP A 473 42.67 -2.74 -18.80
CA ASP A 473 41.97 -3.56 -19.78
C ASP A 473 42.36 -5.04 -19.60
N HIS A 474 41.42 -5.94 -19.88
CA HIS A 474 41.65 -7.40 -19.94
C HIS A 474 42.13 -8.08 -18.65
N GLN A 475 41.83 -7.51 -17.48
CA GLN A 475 42.10 -8.12 -16.17
C GLN A 475 40.81 -8.14 -15.35
N THR A 476 40.62 -9.20 -14.54
CA THR A 476 39.51 -9.24 -13.57
C THR A 476 39.67 -8.13 -12.55
N VAL A 477 38.66 -7.29 -12.39
CA VAL A 477 38.65 -6.17 -11.45
C VAL A 477 37.75 -6.49 -10.26
N ILE A 478 38.32 -6.44 -9.06
CA ILE A 478 37.64 -6.77 -7.80
C ILE A 478 37.57 -5.56 -6.90
N LEU A 479 36.38 -5.21 -6.43
CA LEU A 479 36.18 -4.19 -5.39
C LEU A 479 36.12 -4.84 -4.00
N VAL A 480 36.96 -4.34 -3.09
CA VAL A 480 36.92 -4.65 -1.66
C VAL A 480 36.46 -3.39 -0.91
N PRO A 481 35.18 -3.33 -0.48
CA PRO A 481 34.69 -2.22 0.31
C PRO A 481 35.17 -2.33 1.75
N GLY A 482 35.75 -1.24 2.25
CA GLY A 482 36.09 -1.05 3.63
C GLY A 482 34.84 -1.07 4.51
N GLN A 483 34.96 -1.73 5.65
CA GLN A 483 33.88 -1.94 6.61
C GLN A 483 34.33 -1.47 7.99
N VAL A 484 33.35 -1.18 8.85
CA VAL A 484 33.61 -0.72 10.20
C VAL A 484 33.80 -1.93 11.10
N GLU A 485 35.02 -2.15 11.54
CA GLU A 485 35.43 -3.35 12.29
C GLU A 485 34.72 -3.49 13.65
N SER A 486 34.28 -2.38 14.24
CA SER A 486 33.50 -2.34 15.49
C SER A 486 31.98 -2.45 15.29
N ASP A 487 31.51 -2.68 14.06
CA ASP A 487 30.08 -2.80 13.78
C ASP A 487 29.51 -4.15 14.24
N ALA A 488 28.26 -4.15 14.67
CA ALA A 488 27.58 -5.37 15.11
C ALA A 488 27.51 -6.43 14.01
N SER A 489 27.39 -6.00 12.74
CA SER A 489 27.40 -6.89 11.57
C SER A 489 28.73 -7.60 11.34
N ILE A 490 29.86 -7.04 11.77
CA ILE A 490 31.16 -7.72 11.75
C ILE A 490 31.30 -8.63 12.96
N ALA A 491 30.95 -8.12 14.15
CA ALA A 491 31.07 -8.87 15.40
C ALA A 491 30.26 -10.18 15.42
N THR A 492 29.12 -10.20 14.71
CA THR A 492 28.22 -11.37 14.68
C THR A 492 28.28 -12.14 13.36
N GLY A 493 28.38 -11.44 12.23
CA GLY A 493 28.32 -12.04 10.89
C GLY A 493 29.65 -12.12 10.16
N SER A 494 30.79 -11.99 10.85
CA SER A 494 32.12 -12.24 10.29
C SER A 494 33.18 -12.50 11.38
N PRO A 495 32.99 -13.51 12.25
CA PRO A 495 33.84 -13.71 13.43
C PRO A 495 35.30 -14.08 13.08
N ASP A 496 35.52 -14.81 11.99
CA ASP A 496 36.85 -15.31 11.61
C ASP A 496 37.70 -14.26 10.85
N ILE A 497 37.08 -13.52 9.94
CA ILE A 497 37.70 -12.42 9.19
C ILE A 497 37.02 -11.13 9.65
N SER A 498 37.58 -10.45 10.64
CA SER A 498 36.94 -9.31 11.29
C SER A 498 37.62 -7.95 11.04
N THR A 499 38.69 -7.92 10.23
CA THR A 499 39.42 -6.69 9.89
C THR A 499 39.55 -6.49 8.39
N ASN A 500 39.66 -5.23 7.96
CA ASN A 500 39.82 -4.91 6.55
C ASN A 500 41.16 -5.43 5.98
N SER A 501 42.23 -5.42 6.79
CA SER A 501 43.52 -6.01 6.42
C SER A 501 43.41 -7.52 6.19
N ALA A 502 42.69 -8.24 7.07
CA ALA A 502 42.48 -9.68 6.92
C ALA A 502 41.67 -10.00 5.66
N LEU A 503 40.60 -9.23 5.39
CA LEU A 503 39.82 -9.37 4.16
C LEU A 503 40.70 -9.16 2.91
N LEU A 504 41.45 -8.07 2.84
CA LEU A 504 42.35 -7.80 1.71
C LEU A 504 43.38 -8.91 1.50
N LYS A 505 43.90 -9.49 2.59
CA LYS A 505 44.85 -10.60 2.53
C LYS A 505 44.23 -11.84 1.91
N VAL A 506 43.07 -12.27 2.41
CA VAL A 506 42.39 -13.46 1.89
C VAL A 506 41.93 -13.26 0.45
N VAL A 507 41.49 -12.05 0.07
CA VAL A 507 41.13 -11.73 -1.32
C VAL A 507 42.35 -11.81 -2.23
N ARG A 508 43.49 -11.22 -1.83
CA ARG A 508 44.73 -11.29 -2.64
C ARG A 508 45.27 -12.71 -2.77
N GLU A 509 45.12 -13.53 -1.73
CA GLU A 509 45.50 -14.95 -1.76
C GLU A 509 44.59 -15.77 -2.70
N ALA A 510 43.28 -15.51 -2.67
CA ALA A 510 42.30 -16.17 -3.54
C ALA A 510 42.39 -15.72 -5.01
N GLU A 511 42.73 -14.44 -5.23
CA GLU A 511 42.74 -13.81 -6.56
C GLU A 511 44.09 -13.12 -6.86
N PRO A 512 45.20 -13.88 -6.99
CA PRO A 512 46.55 -13.30 -7.08
C PRO A 512 46.75 -12.38 -8.29
N ASN A 513 46.07 -12.69 -9.39
CA ASN A 513 46.20 -12.00 -10.67
C ASN A 513 45.12 -10.94 -10.92
N ALA A 514 44.18 -10.73 -9.99
CA ALA A 514 43.14 -9.73 -10.14
C ALA A 514 43.65 -8.32 -9.82
N PHE A 515 43.03 -7.31 -10.43
CA PHE A 515 43.22 -5.92 -10.05
C PHE A 515 42.28 -5.58 -8.89
N ILE A 516 42.84 -5.40 -7.69
CA ILE A 516 42.08 -5.18 -6.46
C ILE A 516 41.96 -3.68 -6.18
N ILE A 517 40.73 -3.21 -6.09
CA ILE A 517 40.37 -1.85 -5.69
C ILE A 517 39.92 -1.87 -4.22
N TYR A 518 40.56 -1.08 -3.38
CA TYR A 518 40.09 -0.83 -2.02
C TYR A 518 39.34 0.50 -1.94
N LYS A 519 38.17 0.50 -1.31
CA LYS A 519 37.42 1.73 -1.01
C LYS A 519 37.14 1.83 0.48
N ALA A 520 37.74 2.78 1.19
CA ALA A 520 37.49 2.95 2.62
C ALA A 520 36.02 3.31 2.92
N HIS A 521 35.54 2.91 4.10
CA HIS A 521 34.20 3.22 4.56
C HIS A 521 34.02 4.75 4.79
N PRO A 522 32.88 5.36 4.40
CA PRO A 522 32.64 6.80 4.60
C PRO A 522 32.86 7.29 6.03
N ASP A 523 32.39 6.54 7.05
CA ASP A 523 32.60 6.88 8.47
C ASP A 523 34.06 6.86 8.92
N VAL A 524 34.93 6.11 8.23
CA VAL A 524 36.37 6.10 8.50
C VAL A 524 37.04 7.30 7.83
N ILE A 525 36.60 7.65 6.61
CA ILE A 525 37.08 8.83 5.87
C ILE A 525 36.69 10.13 6.60
N SER A 526 35.47 10.22 7.13
CA SER A 526 34.98 11.39 7.89
C SER A 526 35.61 11.52 9.28
N GLY A 527 36.41 10.55 9.72
CA GLY A 527 37.04 10.51 11.04
C GLY A 527 36.09 10.14 12.18
N ALA A 528 34.86 9.71 11.86
CA ALA A 528 33.86 9.32 12.86
C ALA A 528 34.18 7.98 13.56
N ARG A 529 35.00 7.12 12.94
CA ARG A 529 35.49 5.86 13.53
C ARG A 529 36.94 5.57 13.18
N VAL A 530 37.60 4.79 14.05
CA VAL A 530 38.97 4.32 13.86
C VAL A 530 38.95 3.17 12.83
N GLY A 531 39.76 3.26 11.78
CA GLY A 531 39.82 2.25 10.72
C GLY A 531 41.02 2.40 9.78
N LYS A 532 42.16 2.87 10.29
CA LYS A 532 43.38 2.96 9.47
C LYS A 532 43.90 1.55 9.18
N LEU A 533 43.96 1.19 7.90
CA LEU A 533 44.71 0.02 7.43
C LEU A 533 46.15 0.09 7.94
N ASP A 534 46.69 -1.06 8.33
CA ASP A 534 48.12 -1.17 8.63
C ASP A 534 48.98 -0.89 7.37
N THR A 535 50.28 -0.68 7.57
CA THR A 535 51.21 -0.38 6.47
C THR A 535 51.38 -1.51 5.47
N ASP A 536 51.18 -2.76 5.88
CA ASP A 536 51.38 -3.93 5.02
C ASP A 536 50.17 -4.15 4.10
N ALA A 537 48.97 -3.79 4.54
CA ALA A 537 47.73 -3.88 3.78
C ALA A 537 47.72 -3.01 2.52
N LYS A 538 48.52 -1.93 2.49
CA LYS A 538 48.69 -1.10 1.27
C LYS A 538 49.31 -1.86 0.10
N ARG A 539 49.98 -2.99 0.35
CA ARG A 539 50.57 -3.84 -0.71
C ARG A 539 49.58 -4.87 -1.25
N LEU A 540 48.40 -4.98 -0.66
CA LEU A 540 47.42 -6.02 -0.98
C LEU A 540 46.41 -5.57 -2.05
N TYR A 541 46.29 -4.27 -2.32
CA TYR A 541 45.44 -3.70 -3.36
C TYR A 541 46.24 -2.84 -4.35
N ASP A 542 45.70 -2.65 -5.54
CA ASP A 542 46.33 -1.94 -6.65
C ASP A 542 45.83 -0.49 -6.78
N LEU A 543 44.61 -0.20 -6.30
CA LEU A 543 44.02 1.14 -6.34
C LEU A 543 43.25 1.48 -5.05
N ASP A 544 43.54 2.64 -4.46
CA ASP A 544 42.70 3.26 -3.43
C ASP A 544 41.64 4.17 -4.08
N ALA A 545 40.40 3.71 -4.07
CA ALA A 545 39.23 4.40 -4.63
C ALA A 545 38.33 5.03 -3.54
N SER A 546 38.91 5.40 -2.40
CA SER A 546 38.17 6.01 -1.28
C SER A 546 37.41 7.30 -1.69
N HIS A 547 37.91 8.03 -2.69
CA HIS A 547 37.34 9.27 -3.24
C HIS A 547 36.36 9.08 -4.42
N VAL A 548 36.24 7.85 -4.95
CA VAL A 548 35.42 7.53 -6.11
C VAL A 548 33.97 7.24 -5.68
N ASP A 549 33.00 7.55 -6.52
CA ASP A 549 31.60 7.16 -6.29
C ASP A 549 31.46 5.62 -6.29
N ILE A 550 30.81 5.06 -5.26
CA ILE A 550 30.68 3.60 -5.15
C ILE A 550 29.84 3.00 -6.27
N THR A 551 28.83 3.71 -6.77
CA THR A 551 27.99 3.25 -7.88
C THR A 551 28.75 3.24 -9.19
N ALA A 552 29.66 4.20 -9.41
CA ALA A 552 30.55 4.21 -10.56
C ALA A 552 31.53 3.03 -10.54
N LEU A 553 32.03 2.64 -9.35
CA LEU A 553 32.82 1.43 -9.17
C LEU A 553 31.99 0.18 -9.49
N LEU A 554 30.81 0.02 -8.87
CA LEU A 554 29.94 -1.14 -9.07
C LEU A 554 29.47 -1.31 -10.54
N GLU A 555 29.45 -0.24 -11.33
CA GLU A 555 29.16 -0.29 -12.78
C GLU A 555 30.32 -0.81 -13.63
N ARG A 556 31.54 -0.84 -13.09
CA ARG A 556 32.76 -1.11 -13.87
C ARG A 556 33.61 -2.26 -13.35
N VAL A 557 33.40 -2.75 -12.13
CA VAL A 557 34.07 -3.93 -11.60
C VAL A 557 33.38 -5.23 -12.04
N ASP A 558 34.13 -6.33 -12.02
CA ASP A 558 33.61 -7.67 -12.32
C ASP A 558 33.03 -8.34 -11.08
N ALA A 559 33.68 -8.14 -9.93
CA ALA A 559 33.28 -8.76 -8.67
C ALA A 559 33.43 -7.82 -7.45
N VAL A 560 32.70 -8.14 -6.39
CA VAL A 560 32.80 -7.50 -5.07
C VAL A 560 33.08 -8.56 -4.02
N HIS A 561 34.13 -8.36 -3.22
CA HIS A 561 34.51 -9.26 -2.14
C HIS A 561 34.33 -8.55 -0.80
N THR A 562 33.47 -9.07 0.08
CA THR A 562 33.10 -8.40 1.33
C THR A 562 32.96 -9.37 2.49
N MET A 563 32.95 -8.85 3.72
CA MET A 563 32.64 -9.64 4.93
C MET A 563 31.13 -9.76 5.04
N SER A 564 30.46 -8.68 5.48
CA SER A 564 29.00 -8.62 5.65
C SER A 564 28.38 -7.32 5.10
N SER A 565 29.09 -6.58 4.23
CA SER A 565 28.63 -5.29 3.72
C SER A 565 27.43 -5.42 2.80
N LEU A 566 26.47 -4.50 2.97
CA LEU A 566 25.37 -4.31 2.02
C LEU A 566 25.86 -3.99 0.59
N THR A 567 27.09 -3.51 0.43
CA THR A 567 27.72 -3.30 -0.89
C THR A 567 27.70 -4.59 -1.73
N GLY A 568 27.85 -5.76 -1.10
CA GLY A 568 27.70 -7.04 -1.81
C GLY A 568 26.31 -7.19 -2.41
N PHE A 569 25.25 -6.93 -1.64
CA PHE A 569 23.89 -6.95 -2.16
C PHE A 569 23.66 -5.91 -3.27
N GLU A 570 24.19 -4.69 -3.13
CA GLU A 570 24.12 -3.66 -4.17
C GLU A 570 24.82 -4.06 -5.48
N ALA A 571 25.86 -4.88 -5.38
CA ALA A 571 26.57 -5.45 -6.52
C ALA A 571 25.72 -6.52 -7.22
N LEU A 572 25.02 -7.37 -6.46
CA LEU A 572 24.05 -8.33 -7.02
C LEU A 572 22.92 -7.62 -7.78
N LEU A 573 22.43 -6.49 -7.28
CA LEU A 573 21.41 -5.68 -7.99
C LEU A 573 21.90 -5.19 -9.35
N ARG A 574 23.23 -5.07 -9.54
CA ARG A 574 23.92 -4.64 -10.76
C ARG A 574 24.56 -5.80 -11.54
N HIS A 575 24.18 -7.03 -11.24
CA HIS A 575 24.67 -8.24 -11.91
C HIS A 575 26.18 -8.48 -11.80
N ARG A 576 26.79 -8.08 -10.67
CA ARG A 576 28.20 -8.36 -10.37
C ARG A 576 28.34 -9.64 -9.57
N GLN A 577 29.48 -10.31 -9.72
CA GLN A 577 29.81 -11.45 -8.87
C GLN A 577 30.09 -10.98 -7.45
N VAL A 578 29.71 -11.78 -6.45
CA VAL A 578 29.88 -11.42 -5.04
C VAL A 578 30.40 -12.62 -4.26
N THR A 579 31.48 -12.39 -3.52
CA THR A 579 32.03 -13.34 -2.56
C THR A 579 31.90 -12.75 -1.16
N THR A 580 31.23 -13.47 -0.26
CA THR A 580 31.11 -13.12 1.16
C THR A 580 32.05 -13.97 2.00
N TYR A 581 32.77 -13.33 2.91
CA TYR A 581 33.79 -13.94 3.78
C TYR A 581 33.40 -13.98 5.26
N GLY A 582 32.19 -13.52 5.58
CA GLY A 582 31.65 -13.49 6.94
C GLY A 582 30.87 -14.73 7.33
#